data_AF-A0A1V1P628-F1
#
_entry.id   AF-A0A1V1P628-F1
#
_cell.length_a   1.000
_cell.length_b   1.000
_cell.length_c   1.000
_cell.angle_alpha   90.00
_cell.angle_beta   90.00
_cell.angle_gamma   90.00
#
_symmetry.space_group_name_H-M   'P 1'
#
loop_
_entity.id
_entity.type
_entity.pdbx_description
1 polymer ?
#
loop_
_entity_poly.entity_id
_entity_poly.type
_entity_poly.pdbx_seq_one_letter_code
_entity_poly.pdbx_strand_id
1 'polypeptide(L)'
;DVEKIDLSLQAQYNQLKGRFLENVVQVTMMKFIHEKIPGEWLGKSGMIEMPLFDVVDTRQVKASKTKSYQIDVFARRQELTWLCECKYTKTKMGMNQVKKLERAADAAVNEALEIGATRPVIQMWLVSTGGFTEGVLQYVKKRADIYCSNYSHINEIFRFYGGNYEIPIFKAS
;
A
#
# COMPACT_ATOMS: atom_id res chain seq x y z
N ASP A 1 -20.67 22.36 -21.51
CA ASP A 1 -21.19 21.31 -20.62
C ASP A 1 -20.85 19.87 -20.99
N VAL A 2 -20.42 19.57 -22.22
CA VAL A 2 -19.88 18.22 -22.56
C VAL A 2 -18.50 17.95 -21.93
N GLU A 3 -17.61 18.95 -21.91
CA GLU A 3 -16.27 18.82 -21.30
C GLU A 3 -16.30 18.56 -19.79
N LYS A 4 -17.28 19.11 -19.06
CA LYS A 4 -17.46 18.84 -17.63
C LYS A 4 -17.92 17.41 -17.37
N ILE A 5 -18.77 16.85 -18.25
CA ILE A 5 -19.22 15.46 -18.18
C ILE A 5 -18.01 14.54 -18.39
N ASP A 6 -17.17 14.79 -19.40
CA ASP A 6 -15.96 14.01 -19.67
C ASP A 6 -14.97 14.04 -18.48
N LEU A 7 -14.66 15.21 -17.93
CA LEU A 7 -13.77 15.32 -16.77
C LEU A 7 -14.31 14.62 -15.52
N SER A 8 -15.63 14.70 -15.28
CA SER A 8 -16.26 14.02 -14.13
C SER A 8 -16.20 12.49 -14.25
N LEU A 9 -16.39 11.96 -15.47
CA LEU A 9 -16.30 10.53 -15.76
C LEU A 9 -14.85 10.03 -15.66
N GLN A 10 -13.89 10.81 -16.14
CA GLN A 10 -12.46 10.50 -16.00
C GLN A 10 -12.04 10.46 -14.51
N ALA A 11 -12.54 11.40 -13.70
CA ALA A 11 -12.29 11.41 -12.26
C ALA A 11 -12.87 10.16 -11.59
N GLN A 12 -14.11 9.79 -11.89
CA GLN A 12 -14.75 8.56 -11.39
C GLN A 12 -13.98 7.31 -11.83
N TYR A 13 -13.53 7.26 -13.08
CA TYR A 13 -12.76 6.13 -13.59
C TYR A 13 -11.41 5.99 -12.88
N ASN A 14 -10.69 7.09 -12.65
CA ASN A 14 -9.45 7.07 -11.89
C ASN A 14 -9.65 6.64 -10.43
N GLN A 15 -10.75 7.05 -9.80
CA GLN A 15 -11.12 6.57 -8.46
C GLN A 15 -11.38 5.06 -8.47
N LEU A 16 -12.13 4.55 -9.45
CA LEU A 16 -12.40 3.12 -9.59
C LEU A 16 -11.12 2.31 -9.75
N LYS A 17 -10.17 2.80 -10.55
CA LYS A 17 -8.84 2.18 -10.71
C LYS A 17 -8.05 2.12 -9.41
N GLY A 18 -8.06 3.21 -8.64
CA GLY A 18 -7.43 3.26 -7.32
C GLY A 18 -8.03 2.22 -6.38
N ARG A 19 -9.37 2.24 -6.23
CA ARG A 19 -10.11 1.27 -5.42
C ARG A 19 -9.90 -0.18 -5.85
N PHE A 20 -9.78 -0.43 -7.14
CA PHE A 20 -9.47 -1.76 -7.64
C PHE A 20 -8.12 -2.25 -7.12
N LEU A 21 -7.06 -1.44 -7.21
CA LEU A 21 -5.75 -1.82 -6.68
C LEU A 21 -5.77 -2.00 -5.18
N GLU A 22 -6.44 -1.11 -4.45
CA GLU A 22 -6.64 -1.21 -3.00
C GLU A 22 -7.28 -2.55 -2.64
N ASN A 23 -8.37 -2.93 -3.33
CA ASN A 23 -9.06 -4.20 -3.11
C ASN A 23 -8.15 -5.40 -3.40
N VAL A 24 -7.38 -5.37 -4.50
CA VAL A 24 -6.42 -6.44 -4.82
C VAL A 24 -5.40 -6.60 -3.69
N VAL A 25 -4.82 -5.49 -3.21
CA VAL A 25 -3.86 -5.52 -2.09
C VAL A 25 -4.54 -6.05 -0.82
N GLN A 26 -5.73 -5.56 -0.49
CA GLN A 26 -6.48 -5.97 0.71
C GLN A 26 -6.78 -7.48 0.69
N VAL A 27 -7.40 -8.00 -0.37
CA VAL A 27 -7.74 -9.44 -0.44
C VAL A 27 -6.51 -10.33 -0.49
N THR A 28 -5.39 -9.82 -1.02
CA THR A 28 -4.09 -10.51 -1.00
C THR A 28 -3.57 -10.60 0.43
N MET A 29 -3.57 -9.49 1.18
CA MET A 29 -3.12 -9.47 2.57
C MET A 29 -4.00 -10.34 3.49
N MET A 30 -5.30 -10.45 3.22
CA MET A 30 -6.20 -11.36 3.95
C MET A 30 -5.83 -12.84 3.83
N LYS A 31 -5.05 -13.20 2.81
CA LYS A 31 -4.63 -14.59 2.54
C LYS A 31 -3.23 -14.91 3.04
N PHE A 32 -2.48 -13.93 3.54
CA PHE A 32 -1.15 -14.19 4.09
C PHE A 32 -1.24 -15.15 5.28
N ILE A 33 -0.45 -16.22 5.25
CA ILE A 33 -0.40 -17.21 6.32
C ILE A 33 0.99 -17.84 6.43
N HIS A 34 1.95 -17.06 6.93
CA HIS A 34 3.31 -17.51 7.27
C HIS A 34 4.12 -18.10 6.11
N GLU A 35 3.65 -17.98 4.87
CA GLU A 35 4.44 -18.41 3.72
C GLU A 35 5.58 -17.44 3.48
N LYS A 36 6.66 -17.98 2.91
CA LYS A 36 7.81 -17.20 2.49
C LYS A 36 7.70 -16.87 1.01
N ILE A 37 7.76 -15.58 0.69
CA ILE A 37 7.79 -15.10 -0.70
C ILE A 37 9.17 -14.52 -1.05
N PRO A 38 9.56 -14.48 -2.33
CA PRO A 38 10.74 -13.77 -2.77
C PRO A 38 10.70 -12.31 -2.36
N GLY A 39 11.73 -11.87 -1.64
CA GLY A 39 11.85 -10.49 -1.16
C GLY A 39 11.94 -9.48 -2.29
N GLU A 40 12.36 -9.88 -3.49
CA GLU A 40 12.37 -9.05 -4.69
C GLU A 40 10.99 -8.50 -5.02
N TRP A 41 9.93 -9.27 -4.76
CA TRP A 41 8.54 -8.83 -4.95
C TRP A 41 8.16 -7.67 -4.01
N LEU A 42 8.91 -7.49 -2.92
CA LEU A 42 8.79 -6.42 -1.94
C LEU A 42 9.94 -5.40 -2.01
N GLY A 43 10.78 -5.47 -3.04
CA GLY A 43 11.93 -4.58 -3.23
C GLY A 43 13.11 -4.87 -2.29
N LYS A 44 13.23 -6.11 -1.81
CA LYS A 44 14.26 -6.61 -0.89
C LYS A 44 14.99 -7.83 -1.46
N SER A 45 15.98 -8.30 -0.72
CA SER A 45 16.70 -9.55 -1.00
C SER A 45 16.19 -10.69 -0.11
N GLY A 46 16.41 -11.92 -0.54
CA GLY A 46 16.14 -13.12 0.26
C GLY A 46 14.66 -13.53 0.23
N MET A 47 14.24 -14.26 1.25
CA MET A 47 12.85 -14.70 1.43
C MET A 47 12.24 -13.95 2.61
N ILE A 48 11.01 -13.44 2.44
CA ILE A 48 10.27 -12.72 3.48
C ILE A 48 9.07 -13.56 3.90
N GLU A 49 8.95 -13.80 5.20
CA GLU A 49 7.78 -14.46 5.77
C GLU A 49 6.62 -13.48 5.88
N MET A 50 5.47 -13.85 5.32
CA MET A 50 4.27 -13.02 5.30
C MET A 50 3.45 -13.23 6.58
N PRO A 51 3.05 -12.17 7.28
CA PRO A 51 2.31 -12.30 8.53
C PRO A 51 0.86 -12.73 8.28
N LEU A 52 0.33 -13.62 9.13
CA LEU A 52 -1.12 -13.76 9.27
C LEU A 52 -1.66 -12.56 10.06
N PHE A 53 -2.59 -11.81 9.46
CA PHE A 53 -3.23 -10.64 10.07
C PHE A 53 -4.57 -10.97 10.72
N ASP A 54 -4.86 -10.31 11.83
CA ASP A 54 -6.16 -10.39 12.52
C ASP A 54 -7.21 -9.48 11.85
N VAL A 55 -6.73 -8.36 11.29
CA VAL A 55 -7.56 -7.33 10.65
C VAL A 55 -6.88 -6.88 9.37
N VAL A 56 -7.66 -6.75 8.29
CA VAL A 56 -7.26 -6.11 7.03
C VAL A 56 -8.42 -5.26 6.50
N ASP A 57 -8.29 -3.93 6.49
CA ASP A 57 -9.34 -2.99 6.11
C ASP A 57 -8.80 -1.70 5.47
N THR A 58 -9.70 -0.77 5.17
CA THR A 58 -9.35 0.62 4.85
C THR A 58 -9.74 1.49 6.04
N ARG A 59 -8.85 2.37 6.52
CA ARG A 59 -9.15 3.22 7.68
C ARG A 59 -8.47 4.58 7.62
N GLN A 60 -8.96 5.49 8.44
CA GLN A 60 -8.28 6.75 8.72
C GLN A 60 -7.51 6.65 10.03
N VAL A 61 -6.31 7.23 10.07
CA VAL A 61 -5.52 7.39 11.29
C VAL A 61 -5.45 8.87 11.64
N LYS A 62 -5.73 9.21 12.90
CA LYS A 62 -5.75 10.60 13.37
C LYS A 62 -5.37 10.68 14.84
N ALA A 63 -4.18 11.19 15.13
CA ALA A 63 -3.81 11.62 16.48
C ALA A 63 -4.29 13.06 16.75
N SER A 64 -4.43 13.41 18.03
CA SER A 64 -4.96 14.70 18.50
C SER A 64 -4.28 15.93 17.89
N LYS A 65 -2.98 15.82 17.57
CA LYS A 65 -2.14 16.90 17.01
C LYS A 65 -1.73 16.71 15.56
N THR A 66 -2.19 15.64 14.90
CA THR A 66 -1.83 15.35 13.49
C THR A 66 -3.00 15.62 12.55
N LYS A 67 -2.69 15.77 11.26
CA LYS A 67 -3.73 15.67 10.22
C LYS A 67 -4.33 14.26 10.24
N SER A 68 -5.57 14.12 9.75
CA SER A 68 -6.14 12.80 9.44
C SER A 68 -5.50 12.29 8.15
N TYR A 69 -5.08 11.03 8.15
CA TYR A 69 -4.53 10.36 6.99
C TYR A 69 -5.39 9.14 6.65
N GLN A 70 -5.90 9.10 5.42
CA GLN A 70 -6.51 7.88 4.90
C GLN A 70 -5.38 6.90 4.52
N ILE A 71 -5.50 5.68 5.03
CA ILE A 71 -4.65 4.55 4.68
C ILE A 71 -5.40 3.72 3.63
N ASP A 72 -4.75 3.48 2.50
CA ASP A 72 -5.34 2.76 1.37
C ASP A 72 -5.65 1.31 1.75
N VAL A 73 -4.69 0.62 2.38
CA VAL A 73 -4.91 -0.67 3.05
C VAL A 73 -4.16 -0.71 4.38
N PHE A 74 -4.89 -1.05 5.43
CA PHE A 74 -4.38 -1.25 6.77
C PHE A 74 -4.44 -2.72 7.13
N ALA A 75 -3.41 -3.23 7.80
CA ALA A 75 -3.49 -4.54 8.43
C ALA A 75 -2.78 -4.58 9.79
N ARG A 76 -3.25 -5.45 10.68
CA ARG A 76 -2.69 -5.59 12.03
C ARG A 76 -2.66 -7.02 12.49
N ARG A 77 -1.59 -7.36 13.21
CA ARG A 77 -1.46 -8.55 14.05
C ARG A 77 -0.72 -8.17 15.32
N GLN A 78 -1.36 -8.25 16.47
CA GLN A 78 -0.75 -7.83 17.74
C GLN A 78 -0.12 -6.42 17.62
N GLU A 79 1.19 -6.29 17.87
CA GLU A 79 1.96 -5.04 17.73
C GLU A 79 2.35 -4.73 16.28
N LEU A 80 2.39 -5.73 15.39
CA LEU A 80 2.74 -5.52 13.98
C LEU A 80 1.58 -4.84 13.24
N THR A 81 1.91 -3.75 12.56
CA THR A 81 0.95 -2.96 11.79
C THR A 81 1.52 -2.68 10.42
N TRP A 82 0.76 -3.03 9.37
CA TRP A 82 1.09 -2.69 7.99
C TRP A 82 0.25 -1.53 7.50
N LEU A 83 0.92 -0.53 6.93
CA LEU A 83 0.28 0.62 6.28
C LEU A 83 0.64 0.62 4.79
N CYS A 84 -0.36 0.56 3.93
CA CYS A 84 -0.16 0.53 2.49
C CYS A 84 -0.57 1.86 1.83
N GLU A 85 0.19 2.27 0.81
CA GLU A 85 -0.19 3.33 -0.13
C GLU A 85 -0.18 2.73 -1.54
N CYS A 86 -1.33 2.81 -2.21
CA CYS A 86 -1.60 2.26 -3.53
C CYS A 86 -1.68 3.40 -4.56
N LYS A 87 -0.98 3.22 -5.69
CA LYS A 87 -1.07 4.13 -6.83
C LYS A 87 -1.28 3.35 -8.11
N TYR A 88 -2.53 3.37 -8.55
CA TYR A 88 -2.90 2.93 -9.89
C TYR A 88 -2.71 4.09 -10.86
N THR A 89 -1.54 4.15 -11.51
CA THR A 89 -1.20 5.16 -12.53
C THR A 89 -0.04 4.65 -13.39
N LYS A 90 0.24 5.32 -14.52
CA LYS A 90 1.48 5.11 -15.30
C LYS A 90 2.66 5.92 -14.74
N THR A 91 2.37 6.97 -13.99
CA THR A 91 3.40 7.85 -13.43
C THR A 91 4.14 7.14 -12.30
N LYS A 92 5.47 7.18 -12.33
CA LYS A 92 6.30 6.65 -11.25
C LYS A 92 5.98 7.34 -9.94
N MET A 93 5.79 6.55 -8.89
CA MET A 93 5.60 7.07 -7.53
C MET A 93 6.90 7.74 -7.05
N GLY A 94 6.78 8.99 -6.58
CA GLY A 94 7.89 9.77 -6.04
C GLY A 94 7.87 9.89 -4.52
N MET A 95 8.93 10.52 -3.97
CA MET A 95 9.16 10.65 -2.52
C MET A 95 8.03 11.35 -1.75
N ASN A 96 7.18 12.14 -2.40
CA ASN A 96 6.04 12.76 -1.73
C ASN A 96 5.06 11.73 -1.16
N GLN A 97 4.86 10.59 -1.85
CA GLN A 97 4.00 9.52 -1.36
C GLN A 97 4.67 8.78 -0.19
N VAL A 98 5.97 8.54 -0.27
CA VAL A 98 6.75 7.96 0.85
C VAL A 98 6.61 8.82 2.10
N LYS A 99 6.88 10.14 1.99
CA LYS A 99 6.74 11.09 3.11
C LYS A 99 5.31 11.25 3.62
N LYS A 100 4.30 10.98 2.80
CA LYS A 100 2.90 10.98 3.22
C LYS A 100 2.63 9.75 4.08
N LEU A 101 3.08 8.57 3.63
CA LEU A 101 2.92 7.32 4.35
C LEU A 101 3.70 7.31 5.68
N GLU A 102 4.92 7.86 5.71
CA GLU A 102 5.70 8.02 6.95
C GLU A 102 4.97 8.91 7.97
N ARG A 103 4.39 10.03 7.53
CA ARG A 103 3.58 10.87 8.42
C ARG A 103 2.32 10.17 8.92
N ALA A 104 1.73 9.31 8.09
CA ALA A 104 0.62 8.48 8.50
C ALA A 104 1.04 7.38 9.49
N ALA A 105 2.25 6.82 9.35
CA ALA A 105 2.86 5.92 10.32
C ALA A 105 3.07 6.59 11.67
N ASP A 106 3.62 7.81 11.69
CA ASP A 106 3.76 8.60 12.92
C ASP A 106 2.39 8.89 13.57
N ALA A 107 1.38 9.24 12.76
CA ALA A 107 0.02 9.45 13.25
C ALA A 107 -0.58 8.17 13.86
N ALA A 108 -0.39 7.00 13.22
CA ALA A 108 -0.87 5.72 13.72
C ALA A 108 -0.21 5.32 15.05
N VAL A 109 1.09 5.57 15.18
CA VAL A 109 1.81 5.33 16.44
C VAL A 109 1.28 6.26 17.54
N ASN A 110 1.14 7.55 17.26
CA ASN A 110 0.66 8.52 18.26
C ASN A 110 -0.79 8.25 18.68
N GLU A 111 -1.67 7.91 17.73
CA GLU A 111 -3.06 7.52 18.01
C GLU A 111 -3.11 6.33 18.97
N ALA A 112 -2.30 5.30 18.75
CA ALA A 112 -2.22 4.14 19.65
C ALA A 112 -1.73 4.52 21.06
N LEU A 113 -0.71 5.39 21.15
CA LEU A 113 -0.18 5.85 22.43
C LEU A 113 -1.18 6.73 23.20
N GLU A 114 -1.94 7.59 22.51
CA GLU A 114 -2.94 8.47 23.10
C GLU A 114 -4.09 7.69 23.76
N ILE A 115 -4.44 6.53 23.23
CA ILE A 115 -5.47 5.64 23.80
C ILE A 115 -4.91 4.62 24.80
N GLY A 116 -3.62 4.71 25.15
CA GLY A 116 -2.95 3.80 26.09
C GLY A 116 -2.73 2.38 25.54
N ALA A 117 -2.77 2.19 24.23
CA ALA A 117 -2.46 0.91 23.59
C ALA A 117 -0.94 0.70 23.45
N THR A 118 -0.54 -0.55 23.20
CA THR A 118 0.86 -0.88 22.91
C THR A 118 1.35 -0.18 21.65
N ARG A 119 2.60 0.30 21.69
CA ARG A 119 3.24 0.96 20.55
C ARG A 119 3.34 -0.01 19.36
N PRO A 120 2.74 0.29 18.20
CA PRO A 120 2.81 -0.60 17.06
C PRO A 120 4.19 -0.57 16.41
N VAL A 121 4.65 -1.74 15.95
CA VAL A 121 5.77 -1.90 15.01
C VAL A 121 5.22 -1.70 13.60
N ILE A 122 5.58 -0.58 12.99
CA ILE A 122 5.07 -0.22 11.66
C ILE A 122 5.93 -0.86 10.56
N GLN A 123 5.28 -1.53 9.64
CA GLN A 123 5.79 -1.87 8.32
C GLN A 123 5.01 -1.09 7.27
N MET A 124 5.71 -0.39 6.39
CA MET A 124 5.09 0.33 5.29
C MET A 124 5.20 -0.47 3.99
N TRP A 125 4.18 -0.38 3.15
CA TRP A 125 4.18 -1.02 1.83
C TRP A 125 3.68 -0.08 0.74
N LEU A 126 4.56 0.23 -0.21
CA LEU A 126 4.26 1.07 -1.36
C LEU A 126 3.91 0.19 -2.56
N VAL A 127 2.73 0.36 -3.14
CA VAL A 127 2.29 -0.40 -4.32
C VAL A 127 2.02 0.56 -5.47
N SER A 128 2.68 0.37 -6.61
CA SER A 128 2.56 1.27 -7.75
C SER A 128 2.57 0.53 -9.09
N THR A 129 1.49 0.65 -9.86
CA THR A 129 1.45 0.09 -11.22
C THR A 129 2.38 0.85 -12.18
N GLY A 130 2.70 2.11 -11.88
CA GLY A 130 3.64 2.93 -12.67
C GLY A 130 5.09 2.74 -12.25
N GLY A 131 5.35 1.90 -11.25
CA GLY A 131 6.67 1.75 -10.63
C GLY A 131 7.06 2.95 -9.77
N PHE A 132 8.37 3.08 -9.52
CA PHE A 132 8.94 4.02 -8.58
C PHE A 132 10.04 4.86 -9.24
N THR A 133 10.25 6.08 -8.75
CA THR A 133 11.42 6.87 -9.12
C THR A 133 12.68 6.26 -8.50
N GLU A 134 13.84 6.54 -9.08
CA GLU A 134 15.13 6.06 -8.55
C GLU A 134 15.35 6.52 -7.10
N GLY A 135 14.96 7.76 -6.78
CA GLY A 135 15.03 8.29 -5.42
C GLY A 135 14.24 7.46 -4.40
N VAL A 136 13.06 6.94 -4.78
CA VAL A 136 12.28 6.04 -3.93
C VAL A 136 12.98 4.70 -3.78
N LEU A 137 13.46 4.10 -4.87
CA LEU A 137 14.15 2.81 -4.82
C LEU A 137 15.41 2.85 -3.93
N GLN A 138 16.24 3.88 -4.09
CA GLN A 138 17.44 4.08 -3.27
C GLN A 138 17.11 4.33 -1.79
N TYR A 139 16.01 5.03 -1.52
CA TYR A 139 15.55 5.28 -0.15
C TYR A 139 15.04 4.01 0.52
N VAL A 140 14.13 3.29 -0.14
CA VAL A 140 13.52 2.05 0.36
C VAL A 140 14.57 0.97 0.57
N LYS A 141 15.57 0.86 -0.31
CA LYS A 141 16.66 -0.12 -0.16
C LYS A 141 17.39 -0.01 1.17
N LYS A 142 17.49 1.19 1.75
CA LYS A 142 18.18 1.47 3.02
C LYS A 142 17.28 1.33 4.26
N ARG A 143 16.00 1.03 4.09
CA ARG A 143 14.98 1.03 5.15
C ARG A 143 14.38 -0.35 5.31
N ALA A 144 14.54 -0.99 6.46
CA ALA A 144 13.98 -2.34 6.70
C ALA A 144 12.44 -2.30 6.80
N ASP A 145 11.91 -1.20 7.32
CA ASP A 145 10.50 -0.95 7.61
C ASP A 145 9.67 -0.48 6.40
N ILE A 146 10.25 -0.48 5.19
CA ILE A 146 9.52 -0.10 3.97
C ILE A 146 9.73 -1.15 2.88
N TYR A 147 8.62 -1.64 2.33
CA TYR A 147 8.56 -2.48 1.14
C TYR A 147 8.01 -1.71 -0.06
N CYS A 148 8.36 -2.16 -1.27
CA CYS A 148 7.79 -1.63 -2.50
C CYS A 148 7.51 -2.72 -3.54
N SER A 149 6.35 -2.66 -4.17
CA SER A 149 5.94 -3.59 -5.23
C SER A 149 5.51 -2.80 -6.46
N ASN A 150 6.21 -3.01 -7.57
CA ASN A 150 5.83 -2.46 -8.86
C ASN A 150 4.72 -3.34 -9.49
N TYR A 151 4.30 -3.02 -10.71
CA TYR A 151 3.27 -3.76 -11.42
C TYR A 151 3.52 -5.27 -11.53
N SER A 152 4.72 -5.71 -11.94
CA SER A 152 5.00 -7.14 -12.06
C SER A 152 4.99 -7.81 -10.69
N HIS A 153 5.61 -7.19 -9.71
CA HIS A 153 5.74 -7.76 -8.36
C HIS A 153 4.40 -7.90 -7.64
N ILE A 154 3.50 -6.91 -7.72
CA ILE A 154 2.17 -7.05 -7.09
C ILE A 154 1.35 -8.14 -7.79
N ASN A 155 1.52 -8.34 -9.10
CA ASN A 155 0.91 -9.46 -9.81
C ASN A 155 1.48 -10.81 -9.38
N GLU A 156 2.80 -10.92 -9.15
CA GLU A 156 3.39 -12.16 -8.62
C GLU A 156 2.85 -12.50 -7.24
N ILE A 157 2.80 -11.52 -6.33
CA ILE A 157 2.22 -11.73 -4.98
C ILE A 157 0.75 -12.12 -5.10
N PHE A 158 -0.04 -11.41 -5.92
CA PHE A 158 -1.46 -11.70 -6.09
C PHE A 158 -1.69 -13.11 -6.62
N ARG A 159 -0.92 -13.55 -7.64
CA ARG A 159 -0.99 -14.90 -8.19
C ARG A 159 -0.57 -15.96 -7.20
N PHE A 160 0.49 -15.72 -6.44
CA PHE A 160 0.96 -16.64 -5.40
C PHE A 160 -0.16 -16.96 -4.38
N TYR A 161 -0.97 -15.94 -4.04
CA TYR A 161 -2.13 -16.09 -3.16
C TYR A 161 -3.45 -16.42 -3.92
N GLY A 162 -3.35 -17.05 -5.09
CA GLY A 162 -4.49 -17.60 -5.83
C GLY A 162 -5.27 -16.58 -6.67
N GLY A 163 -4.69 -15.42 -6.97
CA GLY A 163 -5.20 -14.52 -8.00
C GLY A 163 -5.17 -15.19 -9.37
N ASN A 164 -6.28 -15.17 -10.10
CA ASN A 164 -6.47 -15.88 -11.36
C ASN A 164 -6.49 -14.96 -12.60
N TYR A 165 -6.17 -13.67 -12.41
CA TYR A 165 -6.05 -12.70 -13.48
C TYR A 165 -4.85 -11.79 -13.22
N GLU A 166 -4.37 -11.16 -14.28
CA GLU A 166 -3.41 -10.07 -14.17
C GLU A 166 -4.16 -8.77 -13.91
N ILE A 167 -3.73 -8.00 -12.92
CA ILE A 167 -4.25 -6.65 -12.62
C ILE A 167 -4.26 -5.89 -13.96
N PRO A 168 -5.42 -5.56 -14.53
CA PRO A 168 -5.46 -4.95 -15.84
C PRO A 168 -4.68 -3.65 -15.77
N ILE A 169 -3.88 -3.31 -16.79
CA ILE A 169 -3.41 -1.95 -17.05
C ILE A 169 -4.45 -1.31 -17.97
N PHE A 170 -5.33 -0.48 -17.43
CA PHE A 170 -6.30 0.24 -18.22
C PHE A 170 -5.56 1.16 -19.18
N LYS A 171 -5.62 0.82 -20.47
CA LYS A 171 -5.19 1.70 -21.56
C LYS A 171 -5.99 3.00 -21.41
N ALA A 172 -5.32 4.14 -21.60
CA ALA A 172 -6.03 5.39 -21.71
C ALA A 172 -6.90 5.30 -22.96
N SER A 173 -8.19 5.62 -22.82
CA SER A 173 -8.99 6.15 -23.92
C SER A 173 -8.41 7.49 -24.33
#